data_AF-T0K7Y1-F1
#
_entry.id   AF-T0K7Y1-F1
#
_cell.length_a   1.000
_cell.length_b   1.000
_cell.length_c   1.000
_cell.angle_alpha   90.00
_cell.angle_beta   90.00
_cell.angle_gamma   90.00
#
_symmetry.space_group_name_H-M   'P 1'
#
loop_
_entity.id
_entity.type
_entity.pdbx_description
1 polymer ?
#
loop_
_entity_poly.entity_id
_entity_poly.type
_entity_poly.pdbx_seq_one_letter_code
_entity_poly.pdbx_strand_id
1 'polypeptide(L)'
;MDPHEDFIRPTDEYAGGKEFNLFPYKPTEPHDTEAYRRRRLPADEIVGSIRGFDPTKDFTNTKARVRIEEHIRIGMNQKSQILGLSIVQAPLDERPATEQQSLYHPVGSGHPITWNLVGKAVDVEYASSGSVGVKQIEEAADGRVCCEHAAYTYYRSLGKTGHPHIMPQFYGTWVMELDDGLDDEGFPMSRYVCVLLLEYIHGYSIEELCYRSKEDEGYFGKVAGFHRVDNTWTNVWMDEPTRALVIKKMLHGVVVGMHHGVQHHEANPENVFMTVRDGTNNTDLDELRAVLLDHTATQIWRKTVDSHFCGRKHCLEKLPYPPHPKQGCGVVPLEDYVGWWPPAPEDRPGEDLNEMFDAWMLSEDVFGPLEDARDVDAGLQGQGWPHKYAKYSTLDTLDVVEVQEPLEMRKKAMREVVIPKVVSYWRMMKENDRAELGDREKICEESEDESFRESNSSLEEYTRHLQGRNEFLEQNVKSLEERNEALEKRNRLLEEKLEALIPLLVLVRMEHHYEAHLFLAKALVLPQL
;
A
#
# COMPACT_ATOMS: atom_id res chain seq x y z
N MET A 1 40.96 -7.19 5.94
CA MET A 1 40.43 -5.83 5.74
C MET A 1 41.61 -4.89 5.86
N ASP A 2 41.90 -4.18 4.77
CA ASP A 2 43.03 -3.27 4.64
C ASP A 2 42.73 -1.98 5.42
N PRO A 3 43.59 -1.52 6.36
CA PRO A 3 43.31 -0.37 7.22
C PRO A 3 43.53 1.00 6.55
N HIS A 4 43.47 1.08 5.22
CA HIS A 4 43.83 2.28 4.44
C HIS A 4 42.77 2.80 3.46
N GLU A 5 41.57 2.22 3.40
CA GLU A 5 40.45 2.90 2.76
C GLU A 5 39.81 3.85 3.78
N ASP A 6 40.06 5.15 3.62
CA ASP A 6 39.33 6.21 4.30
C ASP A 6 37.86 6.15 3.82
N PHE A 7 37.09 5.24 4.42
CA PHE A 7 35.68 5.06 4.12
C PHE A 7 34.96 6.39 4.41
N ILE A 8 34.51 7.07 3.37
CA ILE A 8 33.75 8.32 3.52
C ILE A 8 32.48 7.96 4.29
N ARG A 9 32.22 8.69 5.38
CA ARG A 9 31.03 8.41 6.17
C ARG A 9 29.82 9.04 5.49
N PRO A 10 28.62 8.44 5.61
CA PRO A 10 27.39 9.08 5.15
C PRO A 10 27.26 10.53 5.65
N THR A 11 27.69 10.79 6.89
CA THR A 11 27.65 12.13 7.52
C THR A 11 28.46 13.18 6.77
N ASP A 12 29.52 12.77 6.06
CA ASP A 12 30.38 13.67 5.32
C ASP A 12 29.83 13.90 3.91
N GLU A 13 29.38 12.85 3.22
CA GLU A 13 28.77 12.95 1.89
C GLU A 13 27.51 13.79 1.89
N TYR A 14 26.63 13.53 2.85
CA TYR A 14 25.35 14.21 3.01
C TYR A 14 25.44 15.44 3.92
N ALA A 15 26.63 15.98 4.21
CA ALA A 15 26.81 17.07 5.16
C ALA A 15 25.85 18.26 4.93
N GLY A 16 25.32 18.81 6.04
CA GLY A 16 24.47 19.99 6.00
C GLY A 16 25.15 21.18 5.30
N GLY A 17 24.38 21.93 4.51
CA GLY A 17 24.82 23.02 3.66
C GLY A 17 25.25 22.61 2.25
N LYS A 18 25.48 21.31 1.98
CA LYS A 18 25.79 20.84 0.63
C LYS A 18 24.61 20.98 -0.32
N GLU A 19 24.89 21.34 -1.57
CA GLU A 19 23.90 21.46 -2.63
C GLU A 19 24.04 20.35 -3.65
N PHE A 20 22.92 19.83 -4.13
CA PHE A 20 22.86 18.72 -5.09
C PHE A 20 21.89 19.00 -6.22
N ASN A 21 22.21 18.49 -7.40
CA ASN A 21 21.26 18.41 -8.51
C ASN A 21 20.29 17.26 -8.25
N LEU A 22 19.00 17.52 -8.47
CA LEU A 22 17.96 16.49 -8.55
C LEU A 22 17.49 16.37 -10.00
N PHE A 23 17.77 15.22 -10.60
CA PHE A 23 17.32 14.88 -11.94
C PHE A 23 15.97 14.17 -11.89
N PRO A 24 15.00 14.53 -12.73
CA PRO A 24 13.69 13.91 -12.71
C PRO A 24 13.80 12.43 -13.07
N TYR A 25 13.25 11.56 -12.22
CA TYR A 25 13.29 10.12 -12.43
C TYR A 25 11.89 9.51 -12.33
N LYS A 26 11.66 8.47 -13.13
CA LYS A 26 10.43 7.68 -13.11
C LYS A 26 10.82 6.22 -12.92
N PRO A 27 10.76 5.71 -11.68
CA PRO A 27 10.97 4.31 -11.39
C PRO A 27 10.07 3.41 -12.24
N THR A 28 10.48 2.16 -12.40
CA THR A 28 9.69 1.18 -13.14
C THR A 28 8.47 0.72 -12.34
N GLU A 29 7.72 -0.24 -12.88
CA GLU A 29 6.62 -0.85 -12.14
C GLU A 29 7.12 -1.52 -10.86
N PRO A 30 6.32 -1.51 -9.76
CA PRO A 30 6.74 -2.05 -8.47
C PRO A 30 7.08 -3.54 -8.57
N HIS A 31 8.13 -3.98 -7.87
CA HIS A 31 8.71 -5.31 -8.06
C HIS A 31 9.59 -5.80 -6.89
N ASP A 32 9.17 -5.70 -5.63
CA ASP A 32 9.96 -6.22 -4.49
C ASP A 32 9.15 -7.10 -3.52
N THR A 33 7.92 -7.41 -3.89
CA THR A 33 7.03 -8.23 -3.08
C THR A 33 6.49 -9.37 -3.92
N GLU A 34 6.10 -10.46 -3.26
CA GLU A 34 5.50 -11.62 -3.94
C GLU A 34 4.20 -11.26 -4.67
N ALA A 35 3.55 -10.15 -4.27
CA ALA A 35 2.36 -9.63 -4.94
C ALA A 35 2.66 -9.05 -6.33
N TYR A 36 3.91 -8.67 -6.62
CA TYR A 36 4.29 -8.05 -7.88
C TYR A 36 5.10 -8.99 -8.77
N ARG A 37 5.10 -8.71 -10.09
CA ARG A 37 5.95 -9.46 -11.01
C ARG A 37 7.41 -9.12 -10.70
N ARG A 38 8.20 -10.14 -10.36
CA ARG A 38 9.65 -10.00 -10.18
C ARG A 38 10.31 -9.39 -11.42
N ARG A 39 11.14 -8.36 -11.23
CA ARG A 39 11.94 -7.72 -12.28
C ARG A 39 13.39 -7.65 -11.82
N ARG A 40 14.19 -8.63 -12.21
CA ARG A 40 15.65 -8.62 -11.95
C ARG A 40 16.30 -7.40 -12.63
N LEU A 41 17.42 -6.93 -12.10
CA LEU A 41 18.23 -5.93 -12.80
C LEU A 41 18.75 -6.56 -14.11
N PRO A 42 18.71 -5.85 -15.25
CA PRO A 42 19.37 -6.29 -16.48
C PRO A 42 20.80 -6.79 -16.23
N ALA A 43 21.19 -7.87 -16.92
CA ALA A 43 22.51 -8.48 -16.71
C ALA A 43 23.67 -7.54 -17.11
N ASP A 44 23.40 -6.65 -18.06
CA ASP A 44 24.25 -5.61 -18.61
C ASP A 44 24.20 -4.28 -17.83
N GLU A 45 23.38 -4.19 -16.77
CA GLU A 45 23.32 -3.00 -15.93
C GLU A 45 24.63 -2.83 -15.15
N ILE A 46 25.18 -1.61 -15.21
CA ILE A 46 26.43 -1.27 -14.53
C ILE A 46 26.15 -1.24 -13.02
N VAL A 47 27.00 -1.90 -12.23
CA VAL A 47 26.92 -1.85 -10.75
C VAL A 47 26.98 -0.38 -10.31
N GLY A 48 26.09 0.01 -9.39
CA GLY A 48 25.95 1.39 -8.93
C GLY A 48 25.09 2.29 -9.83
N SER A 49 24.60 1.79 -10.98
CA SER A 49 23.69 2.56 -11.84
C SER A 49 22.23 2.45 -11.39
N ILE A 50 21.45 3.49 -11.66
CA ILE A 50 20.00 3.51 -11.39
C ILE A 50 19.27 3.00 -12.63
N ARG A 51 18.33 2.06 -12.42
CA ARG A 51 17.64 1.40 -13.52
C ARG A 51 16.99 2.35 -14.50
N GLY A 52 17.44 2.31 -15.76
CA GLY A 52 16.86 3.13 -16.84
C GLY A 52 17.07 4.64 -16.66
N PHE A 53 17.97 5.06 -15.77
CA PHE A 53 18.43 6.44 -15.68
C PHE A 53 19.65 6.64 -16.58
N ASP A 54 19.59 7.64 -17.45
CA ASP A 54 20.70 8.04 -18.32
C ASP A 54 21.23 9.41 -17.89
N PRO A 55 22.40 9.47 -17.24
CA PRO A 55 22.98 10.74 -16.78
C PRO A 55 23.43 11.65 -17.94
N THR A 56 23.55 11.12 -19.17
CA THR A 56 23.98 11.90 -20.34
C THR A 56 22.86 12.70 -21.00
N LYS A 57 21.61 12.45 -20.59
CA LYS A 57 20.45 13.18 -21.09
C LYS A 57 20.51 14.66 -20.69
N ASP A 58 20.02 15.53 -21.57
CA ASP A 58 19.89 16.95 -21.26
C ASP A 58 18.76 17.20 -20.24
N PHE A 59 19.15 17.61 -19.03
CA PHE A 59 18.24 17.97 -17.94
C PHE A 59 18.26 19.47 -17.63
N THR A 60 18.84 20.31 -18.49
CA THR A 60 19.11 21.73 -18.22
C THR A 60 17.89 22.48 -17.68
N ASN A 61 16.71 22.21 -18.22
CA ASN A 61 15.47 22.88 -17.79
C ASN A 61 14.66 22.08 -16.77
N THR A 62 14.89 20.77 -16.63
CA THR A 62 14.02 19.89 -15.84
C THR A 62 14.61 19.47 -14.50
N LYS A 63 15.90 19.74 -14.26
CA LYS A 63 16.54 19.45 -12.97
C LYS A 63 16.20 20.53 -11.93
N ALA A 64 16.14 20.12 -10.68
CA ALA A 64 16.10 21.02 -9.53
C ALA A 64 17.48 21.07 -8.86
N ARG A 65 17.72 22.09 -8.05
CA ARG A 65 18.85 22.13 -7.11
C ARG A 65 18.32 22.26 -5.70
N VAL A 66 18.79 21.40 -4.81
CA VAL A 66 18.40 21.37 -3.41
C VAL A 66 19.61 21.55 -2.51
N ARG A 67 19.39 21.99 -1.28
CA ARG A 67 20.39 22.04 -0.22
C ARG A 67 19.96 21.13 0.92
N ILE A 68 20.90 20.38 1.50
CA ILE A 68 20.66 19.65 2.74
C ILE A 68 20.71 20.63 3.90
N GLU A 69 19.61 20.78 4.64
CA GLU A 69 19.52 21.63 5.82
C GLU A 69 19.91 20.86 7.08
N GLU A 70 19.45 19.61 7.20
CA GLU A 70 19.70 18.76 8.37
C GLU A 70 19.71 17.26 8.05
N HIS A 71 20.38 16.49 8.91
CA HIS A 71 20.29 15.03 8.93
C HIS A 71 19.14 14.63 9.86
N ILE A 72 18.05 14.11 9.30
CA ILE A 72 16.95 13.61 10.12
C ILE A 72 17.29 12.20 10.60
N ARG A 73 17.74 11.33 9.68
CA ARG A 73 18.21 9.99 10.00
C ARG A 73 19.26 9.57 8.99
N ILE A 74 20.48 9.35 9.46
CA ILE A 74 21.61 8.95 8.62
C ILE A 74 22.44 7.85 9.29
N GLY A 75 22.97 6.92 8.51
CA GLY A 75 23.91 5.92 9.03
C GLY A 75 24.11 4.70 8.13
N MET A 76 25.09 3.88 8.54
CA MET A 76 25.34 2.57 7.96
C MET A 76 24.21 1.59 8.30
N ASN A 77 23.99 0.61 7.42
CA ASN A 77 22.95 -0.41 7.58
C ASN A 77 21.52 0.17 7.68
N GLN A 78 21.31 1.35 7.10
CA GLN A 78 19.98 1.95 7.02
C GLN A 78 19.34 1.57 5.70
N LYS A 79 18.02 1.33 5.68
CA LYS A 79 17.29 1.10 4.42
C LYS A 79 17.31 2.34 3.50
N SER A 80 17.44 3.53 4.09
CA SER A 80 17.47 4.82 3.42
C SER A 80 18.05 5.90 4.34
N GLN A 81 18.67 6.92 3.76
CA GLN A 81 19.06 8.15 4.44
C GLN A 81 17.91 9.16 4.35
N ILE A 82 17.55 9.81 5.46
CA ILE A 82 16.46 10.78 5.54
C ILE A 82 17.06 12.17 5.78
N LEU A 83 16.82 13.06 4.83
CA LEU A 83 17.44 14.39 4.75
C LEU A 83 16.37 15.47 4.79
N GLY A 84 16.58 16.50 5.62
CA GLY A 84 15.82 17.75 5.51
C GLY A 84 16.39 18.59 4.38
N LEU A 85 15.55 18.97 3.42
CA LEU A 85 15.97 19.64 2.18
C LEU A 85 15.28 20.99 1.99
N SER A 86 15.99 21.97 1.43
CA SER A 86 15.40 23.19 0.88
C SER A 86 15.63 23.27 -0.62
N ILE A 87 14.70 23.91 -1.36
CA ILE A 87 14.85 24.11 -2.80
C ILE A 87 15.66 25.39 -3.04
N VAL A 88 16.85 25.23 -3.63
CA VAL A 88 17.70 26.35 -4.06
C VAL A 88 17.25 26.84 -5.43
N GLN A 89 16.89 25.92 -6.33
CA GLN A 89 16.42 26.22 -7.67
C GLN A 89 15.36 25.19 -8.09
N ALA A 90 14.15 25.65 -8.41
CA ALA A 90 13.11 24.82 -9.01
C ALA A 90 13.38 24.59 -10.51
N PRO A 91 12.86 23.50 -11.11
CA PRO A 91 13.00 23.25 -12.54
C PRO A 91 12.24 24.31 -13.35
N LEU A 92 12.82 24.73 -14.48
CA LEU A 92 12.17 25.66 -15.41
C LEU A 92 10.99 25.02 -16.14
N ASP A 93 11.17 23.76 -16.55
CA ASP A 93 10.15 22.95 -17.23
C ASP A 93 9.62 21.89 -16.25
N GLU A 94 8.35 22.04 -15.86
CA GLU A 94 7.70 21.06 -14.97
C GLU A 94 7.27 19.80 -15.71
N ARG A 95 7.42 18.65 -15.03
CA ARG A 95 6.83 17.40 -15.50
C ARG A 95 5.30 17.46 -15.45
N PRO A 96 4.60 16.62 -16.24
CA PRO A 96 3.15 16.50 -16.13
C PRO A 96 2.73 16.25 -14.68
N ALA A 97 1.62 16.86 -14.28
CA ALA A 97 1.06 16.70 -12.93
C ALA A 97 0.80 15.21 -12.59
N THR A 98 0.65 14.33 -13.57
CA THR A 98 0.53 12.88 -13.33
C THR A 98 1.81 12.22 -12.82
N GLU A 99 2.98 12.85 -13.01
CA GLU A 99 4.29 12.29 -12.68
C GLU A 99 4.97 13.01 -11.52
N GLN A 100 4.76 14.32 -11.37
CA GLN A 100 5.41 15.12 -10.33
C GLN A 100 4.51 16.25 -9.81
N GLN A 101 4.57 16.52 -8.50
CA GLN A 101 3.96 17.72 -7.94
C GLN A 101 4.83 18.93 -8.27
N SER A 102 4.16 20.05 -8.50
CA SER A 102 4.86 21.30 -8.69
C SER A 102 5.76 21.58 -7.49
N LEU A 103 7.00 21.99 -7.77
CA LEU A 103 7.91 22.52 -6.74
C LEU A 103 7.71 24.03 -6.52
N TYR A 104 6.69 24.60 -7.15
CA TYR A 104 6.23 25.95 -6.92
C TYR A 104 5.06 25.96 -5.93
N HIS A 105 4.89 27.10 -5.28
CA HIS A 105 3.81 27.28 -4.33
C HIS A 105 2.45 27.05 -4.99
N PRO A 106 1.55 26.26 -4.38
CA PRO A 106 0.23 25.96 -4.94
C PRO A 106 -0.70 27.17 -5.15
N VAL A 107 -0.34 28.36 -4.64
CA VAL A 107 -1.18 29.59 -4.66
C VAL A 107 -0.80 30.52 -5.82
N GLY A 108 -0.24 29.99 -6.91
CA GLY A 108 -0.06 30.73 -8.16
C GLY A 108 0.91 31.91 -8.11
N SER A 109 1.77 31.97 -7.08
CA SER A 109 2.75 33.06 -6.94
C SER A 109 3.94 32.93 -7.90
N GLY A 110 4.11 31.78 -8.57
CA GLY A 110 5.27 31.50 -9.42
C GLY A 110 6.58 31.38 -8.64
N HIS A 111 6.53 31.36 -7.30
CA HIS A 111 7.70 31.22 -6.44
C HIS A 111 7.91 29.76 -6.03
N PRO A 112 9.16 29.28 -5.97
CA PRO A 112 9.47 27.96 -5.43
C PRO A 112 8.95 27.80 -4.00
N ILE A 113 8.71 26.55 -3.61
CA ILE A 113 8.47 26.20 -2.21
C ILE A 113 9.65 26.66 -1.36
N THR A 114 9.37 27.42 -0.30
CA THR A 114 10.39 27.99 0.59
C THR A 114 10.51 27.28 1.94
N TRP A 115 9.64 26.30 2.21
CA TRP A 115 9.70 25.51 3.43
C TRP A 115 10.45 24.20 3.21
N ASN A 116 10.84 23.56 4.31
CA ASN A 116 11.60 22.32 4.29
C ASN A 116 10.78 21.18 3.65
N LEU A 117 11.46 20.38 2.84
CA LEU A 117 11.02 19.11 2.30
C LEU A 117 11.83 17.98 2.94
N VAL A 118 11.41 16.75 2.72
CA VAL A 118 12.18 15.56 3.10
C VAL A 118 12.63 14.82 1.85
N GLY A 119 13.92 14.53 1.76
CA GLY A 119 14.47 13.57 0.82
C GLY A 119 14.71 12.23 1.49
N LYS A 120 14.02 11.18 1.06
CA LYS A 120 14.35 9.79 1.40
C LYS A 120 15.27 9.24 0.31
N ALA A 121 16.57 9.25 0.57
CA ALA A 121 17.61 8.76 -0.32
C ALA A 121 17.83 7.25 -0.11
N VAL A 122 17.61 6.46 -1.14
CA VAL A 122 17.85 5.01 -1.13
C VAL A 122 19.22 4.75 -1.74
N ASP A 123 20.20 4.63 -0.85
CA ASP A 123 21.61 4.54 -1.17
C ASP A 123 22.12 3.12 -0.92
N VAL A 124 22.47 2.42 -2.01
CA VAL A 124 22.89 1.01 -1.97
C VAL A 124 24.21 0.80 -1.22
N GLU A 125 25.06 1.80 -1.19
CA GLU A 125 26.36 1.75 -0.50
C GLU A 125 26.19 1.68 1.02
N TYR A 126 25.11 2.27 1.53
CA TYR A 126 24.79 2.30 2.95
C TYR A 126 23.66 1.37 3.35
N ALA A 127 23.05 0.69 2.37
CA ALA A 127 22.07 -0.35 2.61
C ALA A 127 22.70 -1.53 3.36
N SER A 128 21.95 -2.13 4.28
CA SER A 128 22.48 -3.25 5.08
C SER A 128 22.85 -4.42 4.18
N SER A 129 24.12 -4.82 4.23
CA SER A 129 24.69 -5.79 3.28
C SER A 129 24.55 -7.25 3.68
N GLY A 130 24.19 -7.56 4.93
CA GLY A 130 24.07 -8.94 5.40
C GLY A 130 25.17 -9.88 4.88
N SER A 131 24.85 -11.16 4.67
CA SER A 131 25.71 -12.09 3.91
C SER A 131 25.28 -12.19 2.43
N VAL A 132 24.74 -11.11 1.89
CA VAL A 132 23.99 -11.08 0.63
C VAL A 132 24.86 -10.40 -0.45
N GLY A 133 24.78 -10.85 -1.71
CA GLY A 133 25.61 -10.28 -2.78
C GLY A 133 25.18 -8.86 -3.18
N VAL A 134 26.11 -8.03 -3.66
CA VAL A 134 25.86 -6.61 -4.05
C VAL A 134 24.66 -6.45 -4.99
N LYS A 135 24.56 -7.26 -6.05
CA LYS A 135 23.43 -7.22 -6.99
C LYS A 135 22.06 -7.46 -6.32
N GLN A 136 22.01 -8.28 -5.27
CA GLN A 136 20.76 -8.53 -4.54
C GLN A 136 20.38 -7.34 -3.65
N ILE A 137 21.36 -6.60 -3.14
CA ILE A 137 21.13 -5.34 -2.41
C ILE A 137 20.60 -4.28 -3.37
N GLU A 138 21.19 -4.15 -4.56
CA GLU A 138 20.73 -3.22 -5.60
C GLU A 138 19.31 -3.57 -6.08
N GLU A 139 19.04 -4.86 -6.35
CA GLU A 139 17.70 -5.34 -6.72
C GLU A 139 16.66 -4.99 -5.64
N ALA A 140 16.97 -5.22 -4.37
CA ALA A 140 16.07 -4.89 -3.27
C ALA A 140 15.89 -3.37 -3.10
N ALA A 141 16.94 -2.58 -3.28
CA ALA A 141 16.86 -1.12 -3.21
C ALA A 141 16.00 -0.54 -4.34
N ASP A 142 16.22 -0.97 -5.58
CA ASP A 142 15.40 -0.59 -6.74
C ASP A 142 13.94 -1.00 -6.56
N GLY A 143 13.73 -2.23 -6.08
CA GLY A 143 12.42 -2.77 -5.76
C GLY A 143 11.66 -1.91 -4.73
N ARG A 144 12.30 -1.55 -3.61
CA ARG A 144 11.72 -0.67 -2.58
C ARG A 144 11.33 0.70 -3.12
N VAL A 145 12.23 1.33 -3.89
CA VAL A 145 11.95 2.64 -4.53
C VAL A 145 10.76 2.51 -5.47
N CYS A 146 10.70 1.45 -6.28
CA CYS A 146 9.59 1.23 -7.22
C CYS A 146 8.25 0.99 -6.50
N CYS A 147 8.24 0.21 -5.42
CA CYS A 147 7.05 -0.02 -4.59
C CYS A 147 6.54 1.29 -3.96
N GLU A 148 7.43 2.02 -3.30
CA GLU A 148 7.07 3.26 -2.60
C GLU A 148 6.67 4.38 -3.58
N HIS A 149 7.40 4.54 -4.69
CA HIS A 149 7.02 5.43 -5.78
C HIS A 149 5.63 5.10 -6.34
N ALA A 150 5.34 3.82 -6.56
CA ALA A 150 4.05 3.39 -7.08
C ALA A 150 2.93 3.78 -6.12
N ALA A 151 3.08 3.50 -4.82
CA ALA A 151 2.14 3.87 -3.77
C ALA A 151 1.83 5.38 -3.79
N TYR A 152 2.87 6.21 -3.70
CA TYR A 152 2.69 7.66 -3.70
C TYR A 152 2.08 8.20 -4.99
N THR A 153 2.57 7.76 -6.15
CA THR A 153 2.02 8.18 -7.46
C THR A 153 0.56 7.77 -7.59
N TYR A 154 0.17 6.61 -7.06
CA TYR A 154 -1.21 6.17 -7.11
C TYR A 154 -2.12 7.03 -6.23
N TYR A 155 -1.79 7.23 -4.96
CA TYR A 155 -2.55 8.12 -4.08
C TYR A 155 -2.63 9.54 -4.64
N ARG A 156 -1.53 10.02 -5.23
CA ARG A 156 -1.49 11.34 -5.86
C ARG A 156 -2.43 11.44 -7.05
N SER A 157 -2.50 10.40 -7.89
CA SER A 157 -3.45 10.35 -9.01
C SER A 157 -4.92 10.38 -8.58
N LEU A 158 -5.20 10.05 -7.31
CA LEU A 158 -6.53 10.13 -6.69
C LEU A 158 -6.76 11.47 -5.97
N GLY A 159 -5.77 12.38 -5.96
CA GLY A 159 -5.79 13.61 -5.17
C GLY A 159 -5.75 13.35 -3.67
N LYS A 160 -5.07 12.28 -3.23
CA LYS A 160 -5.08 11.78 -1.83
C LYS A 160 -3.70 11.81 -1.14
N THR A 161 -2.81 12.69 -1.57
CA THR A 161 -1.54 12.99 -0.88
C THR A 161 -1.63 14.37 -0.24
N GLY A 162 -0.92 14.60 0.86
CA GLY A 162 -0.95 15.88 1.59
C GLY A 162 -2.18 15.99 2.50
N HIS A 163 -2.31 17.11 3.20
CA HIS A 163 -3.46 17.35 4.08
C HIS A 163 -4.79 17.34 3.28
N PRO A 164 -5.88 16.71 3.77
CA PRO A 164 -6.06 16.09 5.10
C PRO A 164 -5.76 14.59 5.15
N HIS A 165 -5.10 14.03 4.15
CA HIS A 165 -4.91 12.59 4.01
C HIS A 165 -3.78 12.05 4.87
N ILE A 166 -3.84 10.74 5.16
CA ILE A 166 -2.78 10.03 5.87
C ILE A 166 -1.50 9.88 5.05
N MET A 167 -1.57 10.01 3.73
CA MET A 167 -0.37 9.97 2.88
C MET A 167 0.29 11.35 2.88
N PRO A 168 1.60 11.45 3.03
CA PRO A 168 2.28 12.72 2.89
C PRO A 168 2.15 13.25 1.46
N GLN A 169 2.25 14.57 1.30
CA GLN A 169 2.39 15.20 -0.01
C GLN A 169 3.65 14.67 -0.70
N PHE A 170 3.49 14.16 -1.93
CA PHE A 170 4.57 13.59 -2.73
C PHE A 170 4.98 14.55 -3.85
N TYR A 171 6.27 14.88 -3.91
CA TYR A 171 6.86 15.80 -4.89
C TYR A 171 7.61 15.09 -6.02
N GLY A 172 7.44 13.78 -6.14
CA GLY A 172 8.03 12.96 -7.18
C GLY A 172 9.29 12.24 -6.72
N THR A 173 9.76 11.36 -7.60
CA THR A 173 11.04 10.67 -7.45
C THR A 173 12.08 11.33 -8.34
N TRP A 174 13.30 11.38 -7.82
CA TRP A 174 14.44 12.06 -8.39
C TRP A 174 15.67 11.17 -8.30
N VAL A 175 16.68 11.49 -9.09
CA VAL A 175 18.04 10.98 -8.94
C VAL A 175 18.91 12.12 -8.44
N MET A 176 19.69 11.86 -7.41
CA MET A 176 20.69 12.78 -6.87
C MET A 176 22.07 12.31 -7.28
N GLU A 177 22.88 13.23 -7.77
CA GLU A 177 24.28 13.02 -8.14
C GLU A 177 25.17 13.33 -6.94
N LEU A 178 26.00 12.37 -6.54
CA LEU A 178 26.96 12.47 -5.47
C LEU A 178 28.37 12.34 -6.05
N ASP A 179 29.31 13.08 -5.47
CA ASP A 179 30.73 12.95 -5.79
C ASP A 179 31.26 11.63 -5.23
N ASP A 180 31.81 10.79 -6.10
CA ASP A 180 32.34 9.45 -5.78
C ASP A 180 33.88 9.43 -5.86
N GLY A 181 34.50 10.61 -5.74
CA GLY A 181 35.95 10.76 -5.76
C GLY A 181 36.51 10.72 -7.17
N LEU A 182 37.67 10.07 -7.33
CA LEU A 182 38.38 9.97 -8.61
C LEU A 182 38.52 8.49 -9.01
N ASP A 183 38.44 8.19 -10.30
CA ASP A 183 38.77 6.87 -10.83
C ASP A 183 40.29 6.60 -10.81
N ASP A 184 40.69 5.40 -11.25
CA ASP A 184 42.10 4.98 -11.36
C ASP A 184 42.94 5.89 -12.27
N GLU A 185 42.31 6.63 -13.19
CA GLU A 185 42.95 7.59 -14.10
C GLU A 185 42.95 9.02 -13.54
N GLY A 186 42.36 9.24 -12.37
CA GLY A 186 42.26 10.53 -11.69
C GLY A 186 41.12 11.42 -12.20
N PHE A 187 40.15 10.88 -12.94
CA PHE A 187 38.96 11.61 -13.36
C PHE A 187 37.87 11.57 -12.30
N PRO A 188 37.14 12.69 -12.07
CA PRO A 188 36.01 12.70 -11.16
C PRO A 188 34.95 11.67 -11.52
N MET A 189 34.58 10.84 -10.55
CA MET A 189 33.45 9.93 -10.65
C MET A 189 32.25 10.50 -9.93
N SER A 190 31.07 10.12 -10.39
CA SER A 190 29.82 10.46 -9.74
C SER A 190 28.97 9.21 -9.60
N ARG A 191 28.45 9.01 -8.40
CA ARG A 191 27.46 7.98 -8.10
C ARG A 191 26.09 8.60 -8.03
N TYR A 192 25.07 7.80 -8.32
CA TYR A 192 23.69 8.28 -8.43
C TYR A 192 22.80 7.56 -7.43
N VAL A 193 22.01 8.33 -6.68
CA VAL A 193 21.14 7.82 -5.62
C VAL A 193 19.68 8.20 -5.90
N CYS A 194 18.76 7.25 -5.74
CA CYS A 194 17.33 7.53 -5.86
C CYS A 194 16.84 8.32 -4.64
N VAL A 195 16.11 9.40 -4.86
CA VAL A 195 15.51 10.23 -3.80
C VAL A 195 14.00 10.35 -4.01
N LEU A 196 13.22 9.96 -3.02
CA LEU A 196 11.80 10.32 -2.95
C LEU A 196 11.67 11.64 -2.22
N LEU A 197 11.07 12.64 -2.87
CA LEU A 197 10.87 13.97 -2.30
C LEU A 197 9.45 14.09 -1.74
N LEU A 198 9.34 14.39 -0.45
CA LEU A 198 8.11 14.38 0.35
C LEU A 198 7.93 15.68 1.13
N GLU A 199 6.72 15.96 1.60
CA GLU A 199 6.53 17.00 2.62
C GLU A 199 7.30 16.68 3.89
N TYR A 200 7.84 17.70 4.53
CA TYR A 200 8.41 17.58 5.86
C TYR A 200 7.31 17.52 6.91
N ILE A 201 7.20 16.38 7.58
CA ILE A 201 6.26 16.20 8.68
C ILE A 201 6.87 16.72 9.97
N HIS A 202 6.55 17.97 10.29
CA HIS A 202 7.01 18.57 11.54
C HIS A 202 6.19 18.03 12.71
N GLY A 203 6.70 17.02 13.39
CA GLY A 203 5.99 16.33 14.45
C GLY A 203 6.75 15.14 14.99
N TYR A 204 6.02 14.16 15.53
CA TYR A 204 6.60 12.99 16.18
C TYR A 204 5.97 11.72 15.64
N SER A 205 6.77 10.67 15.51
CA SER A 205 6.21 9.32 15.37
C SER A 205 5.49 8.89 16.65
N ILE A 206 4.56 7.93 16.53
CA ILE A 206 3.94 7.29 17.69
C ILE A 206 5.01 6.65 18.57
N GLU A 207 6.01 5.98 17.97
CA GLU A 207 7.10 5.34 18.70
C GLU A 207 7.93 6.35 19.54
N GLU A 208 8.22 7.54 19.02
CA GLU A 208 8.94 8.58 19.76
C GLU A 208 8.17 9.13 20.96
N LEU A 209 6.83 9.11 20.90
CA LEU A 209 5.98 9.52 22.02
C LEU A 209 5.69 8.38 23.00
N CYS A 210 5.96 7.14 22.60
CA CYS A 210 5.85 5.97 23.45
C CYS A 210 7.06 5.86 24.38
N TYR A 211 6.82 5.62 25.67
CA TYR A 211 7.84 5.13 26.59
C TYR A 211 7.46 3.72 27.05
N ARG A 212 8.03 2.70 26.40
CA ARG A 212 7.85 1.30 26.80
C ARG A 212 8.87 0.97 27.90
N SER A 213 8.50 1.20 29.16
CA SER A 213 9.28 0.73 30.31
C SER A 213 9.05 -0.77 30.49
N LYS A 214 10.11 -1.54 30.80
CA LYS A 214 9.97 -2.98 31.13
C LYS A 214 9.22 -3.21 32.46
N GLU A 215 9.13 -2.18 33.29
CA GLU A 215 8.54 -2.22 34.63
C GLU A 215 7.17 -1.54 34.68
N ASP A 216 6.90 -0.61 33.77
CA ASP A 216 5.62 0.07 33.62
C ASP A 216 5.01 -0.32 32.27
N GLU A 217 4.08 -1.28 32.32
CA GLU A 217 3.15 -1.53 31.23
C GLU A 217 2.30 -0.27 31.00
N GLY A 218 2.76 0.65 30.13
CA GLY A 218 1.89 1.68 29.55
C GLY A 218 2.03 3.13 30.07
N TYR A 219 3.22 3.60 30.46
CA TYR A 219 3.37 5.03 30.81
C TYR A 219 3.61 5.92 29.58
N PHE A 220 2.61 6.72 29.19
CA PHE A 220 2.70 7.70 28.10
C PHE A 220 3.01 9.11 28.62
N GLY A 221 3.92 9.81 27.93
CA GLY A 221 4.28 11.20 28.23
C GLY A 221 3.04 12.11 28.18
N LYS A 222 2.76 12.82 29.28
CA LYS A 222 1.49 13.56 29.44
C LYS A 222 1.29 14.69 28.43
N VAL A 223 2.36 15.30 27.92
CA VAL A 223 2.30 16.46 27.02
C VAL A 223 3.40 16.37 25.98
N ALA A 224 3.05 16.50 24.70
CA ALA A 224 3.99 16.67 23.59
C ALA A 224 3.87 18.10 23.04
N GLY A 225 5.00 18.77 22.84
CA GLY A 225 5.04 20.12 22.28
C GLY A 225 5.23 20.08 20.77
N PHE A 226 4.29 20.62 20.00
CA PHE A 226 4.39 20.71 18.55
C PHE A 226 4.72 22.13 18.11
N HIS A 227 5.66 22.28 17.17
CA HIS A 227 5.94 23.58 16.57
C HIS A 227 4.82 24.02 15.63
N ARG A 228 4.52 25.32 15.67
CA ARG A 228 3.68 26.04 14.72
C ARG A 228 4.53 26.71 13.65
N VAL A 229 3.87 27.22 12.60
CA VAL A 229 4.51 27.94 11.49
C VAL A 229 5.22 29.21 11.95
N ASP A 230 4.67 29.90 12.95
CA ASP A 230 5.25 31.11 13.53
C ASP A 230 6.40 30.84 14.54
N ASN A 231 6.89 29.58 14.59
CA ASN A 231 7.87 29.07 15.53
C ASN A 231 7.44 29.08 17.00
N THR A 232 6.15 29.26 17.29
CA THR A 232 5.60 29.02 18.64
C THR A 232 5.33 27.53 18.87
N TRP A 233 5.05 27.18 20.13
CA TRP A 233 4.77 25.79 20.53
C TRP A 233 3.30 25.64 20.92
N THR A 234 2.68 24.56 20.46
CA THR A 234 1.37 24.10 20.96
C THR A 234 1.56 22.81 21.72
N ASN A 235 1.19 22.82 22.99
CA ASN A 235 1.21 21.64 23.83
C ASN A 235 -0.05 20.82 23.60
N VAL A 236 0.11 19.56 23.21
CA VAL A 236 -0.98 18.61 23.05
C VAL A 236 -0.88 17.56 24.15
N TRP A 237 -1.98 17.37 24.88
CA TRP A 237 -2.09 16.35 25.90
C TRP A 237 -2.30 15.00 25.22
N MET A 238 -1.41 14.05 25.45
CA MET A 238 -1.53 12.69 24.90
C MET A 238 -2.36 11.82 25.84
N ASP A 239 -3.57 12.27 26.17
CA ASP A 239 -4.55 11.52 26.94
C ASP A 239 -5.23 10.43 26.08
N GLU A 240 -6.01 9.56 26.71
CA GLU A 240 -6.68 8.45 26.01
C GLU A 240 -7.56 8.92 24.84
N PRO A 241 -8.41 9.97 24.97
CA PRO A 241 -9.16 10.49 23.84
C PRO A 241 -8.28 10.96 22.67
N THR A 242 -7.17 11.65 22.95
CA THR A 242 -6.26 12.15 21.91
C THR A 242 -5.54 11.00 21.20
N ARG A 243 -5.06 10.01 21.93
CA ARG A 243 -4.42 8.83 21.34
C ARG A 243 -5.42 8.03 20.50
N ALA A 244 -6.63 7.81 21.01
CA ALA A 244 -7.70 7.13 20.29
C ALA A 244 -8.09 7.88 19.01
N LEU A 245 -8.08 9.22 19.03
CA LEU A 245 -8.30 10.05 17.84
C LEU A 245 -7.23 9.83 16.77
N VAL A 246 -5.94 9.72 17.16
CA VAL A 246 -4.84 9.47 16.22
C VAL A 246 -5.01 8.10 15.55
N ILE A 247 -5.27 7.05 16.34
CA ILE A 247 -5.51 5.70 15.79
C ILE A 247 -6.76 5.69 14.90
N LYS A 248 -7.83 6.38 15.31
CA LYS A 248 -9.04 6.55 14.50
C LYS A 248 -8.72 7.17 13.13
N LYS A 249 -7.94 8.26 13.08
CA LYS A 249 -7.55 8.93 11.82
C LYS A 249 -6.68 8.03 10.95
N MET A 250 -5.73 7.29 11.54
CA MET A 250 -4.90 6.32 10.84
C MET A 250 -5.74 5.20 10.22
N LEU A 251 -6.58 4.51 11.01
CA LEU A 251 -7.42 3.41 10.54
C LEU A 251 -8.42 3.85 9.46
N HIS A 252 -9.00 5.05 9.61
CA HIS A 252 -9.84 5.65 8.56
C HIS A 252 -9.06 5.77 7.24
N GLY A 253 -7.83 6.32 7.29
CA GLY A 253 -7.00 6.43 6.10
C GLY A 253 -6.64 5.08 5.48
N VAL A 254 -6.37 4.06 6.31
CA VAL A 254 -6.08 2.69 5.85
C VAL A 254 -7.28 2.09 5.11
N VAL A 255 -8.49 2.17 5.65
CA VAL A 255 -9.68 1.62 4.95
C VAL A 255 -10.06 2.42 3.72
N VAL A 256 -9.80 3.73 3.71
CA VAL A 256 -9.90 4.54 2.50
C VAL A 256 -8.92 4.02 1.45
N GLY A 257 -7.70 3.66 1.84
CA GLY A 257 -6.73 2.98 0.97
C GLY A 257 -7.25 1.66 0.40
N MET A 258 -7.78 0.79 1.26
CA MET A 258 -8.36 -0.50 0.87
C MET A 258 -9.48 -0.34 -0.16
N HIS A 259 -10.31 0.68 0.01
CA HIS A 259 -11.36 1.05 -0.93
C HIS A 259 -10.85 1.53 -2.29
N HIS A 260 -9.60 2.00 -2.37
CA HIS A 260 -8.92 2.30 -3.63
C HIS A 260 -8.05 1.14 -4.13
N GLY A 261 -8.18 -0.06 -3.53
CA GLY A 261 -7.37 -1.22 -3.89
C GLY A 261 -5.93 -1.09 -3.41
N VAL A 262 -5.68 -0.38 -2.31
CA VAL A 262 -4.37 -0.26 -1.67
C VAL A 262 -4.34 -1.05 -0.37
N GLN A 263 -3.31 -1.86 -0.19
CA GLN A 263 -3.07 -2.58 1.05
C GLN A 263 -1.75 -2.11 1.68
N HIS A 264 -1.84 -1.60 2.90
CA HIS A 264 -0.68 -1.23 3.70
C HIS A 264 -0.26 -2.43 4.55
N HIS A 265 0.96 -2.91 4.34
CA HIS A 265 1.52 -4.07 5.06
C HIS A 265 2.42 -3.67 6.22
N GLU A 266 2.94 -2.44 6.21
CA GLU A 266 3.78 -1.89 7.27
C GLU A 266 3.15 -0.60 7.78
N ALA A 267 2.40 -0.71 8.87
CA ALA A 267 1.86 0.41 9.60
C ALA A 267 2.36 0.33 11.04
N ASN A 268 3.68 0.36 11.22
CA ASN A 268 4.32 0.29 12.54
C ASN A 268 4.27 1.67 13.22
N PRO A 269 4.29 1.76 14.56
CA PRO A 269 4.28 3.03 15.29
C PRO A 269 5.37 4.03 14.87
N GLU A 270 6.55 3.54 14.50
CA GLU A 270 7.67 4.36 14.00
C GLU A 270 7.36 5.06 12.67
N ASN A 271 6.39 4.53 11.90
CA ASN A 271 5.99 5.04 10.60
C ASN A 271 4.71 5.86 10.65
N VAL A 272 4.08 6.02 11.82
CA VAL A 272 2.87 6.84 11.98
C VAL A 272 3.22 8.11 12.72
N PHE A 273 3.28 9.21 11.98
CA PHE A 273 3.60 10.53 12.51
C PHE A 273 2.35 11.32 12.83
N MET A 274 2.45 12.15 13.85
CA MET A 274 1.45 13.14 14.23
C MET A 274 1.99 14.53 13.95
N THR A 275 1.16 15.41 13.42
CA THR A 275 1.54 16.82 13.22
C THR A 275 0.33 17.75 13.39
N VAL A 276 0.60 19.00 13.76
CA VAL A 276 -0.36 20.11 13.77
C VAL A 276 -0.09 21.08 12.62
N ARG A 277 0.69 20.67 11.60
CA ARG A 277 1.01 21.51 10.44
C ARG A 277 0.56 20.86 9.14
N ASP A 278 0.10 21.70 8.24
CA ASP A 278 -0.05 21.38 6.83
C ASP A 278 1.27 21.67 6.11
N GLY A 279 2.05 20.61 5.85
CA GLY A 279 3.31 20.70 5.12
C GLY A 279 3.15 21.11 3.65
N THR A 280 1.93 21.13 3.11
CA THR A 280 1.66 21.52 1.71
C THR A 280 1.41 23.02 1.57
N ASN A 281 0.74 23.63 2.55
CA ASN A 281 0.46 25.08 2.54
C ASN A 281 1.32 25.86 3.54
N ASN A 282 2.14 25.17 4.34
CA ASN A 282 2.89 25.74 5.45
C ASN A 282 1.99 26.54 6.39
N THR A 283 0.84 25.96 6.75
CA THR A 283 -0.14 26.52 7.69
C THR A 283 -0.28 25.62 8.91
N ASP A 284 -0.78 26.16 10.02
CA ASP A 284 -1.14 25.34 11.17
C ASP A 284 -2.52 24.69 10.97
N LEU A 285 -2.71 23.54 11.61
CA LEU A 285 -3.96 22.81 11.69
C LEU A 285 -4.60 23.01 13.07
N ASP A 286 -5.92 23.06 13.10
CA ASP A 286 -6.70 23.12 14.34
C ASP A 286 -6.74 21.75 15.06
N GLU A 287 -6.55 20.67 14.31
CA GLU A 287 -6.54 19.29 14.81
C GLU A 287 -5.25 18.56 14.45
N LEU A 288 -4.88 17.56 15.25
CA LEU A 288 -3.85 16.60 14.90
C LEU A 288 -4.17 15.89 13.58
N ARG A 289 -3.18 15.83 12.70
CA ARG A 289 -3.15 14.98 11.51
C ARG A 289 -2.26 13.77 11.79
N ALA A 290 -2.77 12.59 11.49
CA ALA A 290 -1.97 11.36 11.41
C ALA A 290 -1.44 11.20 9.98
N VAL A 291 -0.16 10.87 9.84
CA VAL A 291 0.52 10.66 8.56
C VAL A 291 1.24 9.31 8.62
N LEU A 292 0.90 8.41 7.69
CA LEU A 292 1.58 7.13 7.52
C LEU A 292 2.74 7.33 6.53
N LEU A 293 3.93 6.92 6.92
CA LEU A 293 5.16 6.95 6.14
C LEU A 293 5.63 5.52 5.81
N ASP A 294 6.72 5.44 5.06
CA ASP A 294 7.37 4.20 4.62
C ASP A 294 6.43 3.23 3.89
N HIS A 295 6.21 3.49 2.60
CA HIS A 295 5.34 2.65 1.79
C HIS A 295 6.09 1.61 0.97
N THR A 296 7.29 1.20 1.40
CA THR A 296 8.11 0.21 0.70
C THR A 296 7.41 -1.15 0.57
N ALA A 297 6.57 -1.53 1.55
CA ALA A 297 5.73 -2.73 1.49
C ALA A 297 4.28 -2.48 1.03
N THR A 298 3.90 -1.25 0.66
CA THR A 298 2.51 -0.96 0.26
C THR A 298 2.18 -1.56 -1.11
N GLN A 299 1.04 -2.24 -1.18
CA GLN A 299 0.57 -2.93 -2.37
C GLN A 299 -0.56 -2.18 -3.07
N ILE A 300 -0.47 -2.08 -4.40
CA ILE A 300 -1.53 -1.54 -5.26
C ILE A 300 -2.12 -2.69 -6.06
N TRP A 301 -3.35 -3.08 -5.72
CA TRP A 301 -4.04 -4.22 -6.31
C TRP A 301 -3.91 -4.25 -7.82
N ARG A 302 -4.31 -3.19 -8.53
CA ARG A 302 -4.28 -3.14 -10.01
C ARG A 302 -2.89 -3.32 -10.65
N LYS A 303 -1.80 -3.31 -9.86
CA LYS A 303 -0.42 -3.58 -10.29
C LYS A 303 0.09 -4.96 -9.83
N THR A 304 -0.65 -5.67 -8.98
CA THR A 304 -0.29 -7.02 -8.54
C THR A 304 -0.50 -8.05 -9.64
N VAL A 305 0.23 -9.15 -9.52
CA VAL A 305 0.06 -10.35 -10.33
C VAL A 305 -1.37 -10.88 -10.22
N ASP A 306 -1.93 -10.88 -9.01
CA ASP A 306 -3.30 -11.36 -8.76
C ASP A 306 -4.36 -10.54 -9.47
N SER A 307 -4.22 -9.22 -9.61
CA SER A 307 -5.20 -8.42 -10.36
C SER A 307 -5.28 -8.79 -11.84
N HIS A 308 -4.23 -9.38 -12.41
CA HIS A 308 -4.27 -9.90 -13.77
C HIS A 308 -5.12 -11.17 -13.89
N PHE A 309 -5.33 -11.91 -12.78
CA PHE A 309 -6.10 -13.14 -12.72
C PHE A 309 -7.49 -12.92 -12.12
N CYS A 310 -7.59 -12.19 -11.02
CA CYS A 310 -8.81 -11.99 -10.23
C CYS A 310 -9.61 -10.75 -10.67
N GLY A 311 -9.05 -9.94 -11.57
CA GLY A 311 -9.68 -8.74 -12.11
C GLY A 311 -8.97 -7.45 -11.69
N ARG A 312 -9.05 -6.42 -12.55
CA ARG A 312 -8.30 -5.17 -12.38
C ARG A 312 -8.74 -4.34 -11.17
N LYS A 313 -9.97 -4.51 -10.71
CA LYS A 313 -10.52 -3.84 -9.53
C LYS A 313 -10.57 -4.84 -8.38
N HIS A 314 -10.08 -4.43 -7.22
CA HIS A 314 -10.25 -5.16 -5.97
C HIS A 314 -11.74 -5.19 -5.60
N CYS A 315 -12.18 -6.20 -4.84
CA CYS A 315 -13.58 -6.30 -4.45
C CYS A 315 -14.04 -5.06 -3.65
N LEU A 316 -13.20 -4.56 -2.75
CA LEU A 316 -13.49 -3.37 -1.93
C LEU A 316 -13.59 -2.06 -2.73
N GLU A 317 -13.02 -2.00 -3.95
CA GLU A 317 -13.20 -0.86 -4.87
C GLU A 317 -14.61 -0.82 -5.48
N LYS A 318 -15.40 -1.89 -5.32
CA LYS A 318 -16.78 -1.96 -5.80
C LYS A 318 -17.80 -1.42 -4.79
N LEU A 319 -17.39 -1.23 -3.54
CA LEU A 319 -18.25 -0.64 -2.52
C LEU A 319 -18.61 0.80 -2.90
N PRO A 320 -19.74 1.36 -2.45
CA PRO A 320 -20.05 2.78 -2.63
C PRO A 320 -19.24 3.67 -1.69
N TYR A 321 -18.84 3.16 -0.52
CA TYR A 321 -18.05 3.84 0.49
C TYR A 321 -16.89 2.96 0.98
N PRO A 322 -15.89 3.51 1.69
CA PRO A 322 -14.87 2.69 2.32
C PRO A 322 -15.46 1.61 3.23
N PRO A 323 -14.85 0.42 3.33
CA PRO A 323 -15.33 -0.60 4.24
C PRO A 323 -15.24 -0.10 5.69
N HIS A 324 -16.17 -0.53 6.52
CA HIS A 324 -16.13 -0.21 7.95
C HIS A 324 -14.83 -0.77 8.59
N PRO A 325 -14.07 0.02 9.38
CA PRO A 325 -12.80 -0.42 9.98
C PRO A 325 -12.86 -1.74 10.74
N LYS A 326 -13.96 -2.00 11.46
CA LYS A 326 -14.24 -3.30 12.11
C LYS A 326 -14.08 -4.54 11.19
N GLN A 327 -14.31 -4.38 9.89
CA GLN A 327 -14.24 -5.48 8.92
C GLN A 327 -12.90 -5.54 8.16
N GLY A 328 -12.07 -4.49 8.25
CA GLY A 328 -10.79 -4.39 7.54
C GLY A 328 -9.56 -4.39 8.46
N CYS A 329 -9.74 -4.13 9.75
CA CYS A 329 -8.67 -3.98 10.73
C CYS A 329 -8.87 -4.97 11.89
N GLY A 330 -7.78 -5.45 12.47
CA GLY A 330 -7.78 -6.36 13.62
C GLY A 330 -6.75 -5.94 14.66
N VAL A 331 -6.77 -6.62 15.81
CA VAL A 331 -5.84 -6.32 16.93
C VAL A 331 -4.41 -6.74 16.62
N VAL A 332 -4.20 -7.89 15.94
CA VAL A 332 -2.86 -8.43 15.69
C VAL A 332 -1.92 -7.43 14.99
N PRO A 333 -2.32 -6.74 13.89
CA PRO A 333 -1.50 -5.70 13.28
C PRO A 333 -1.29 -4.44 14.16
N LEU A 334 -2.00 -4.32 15.27
CA LEU A 334 -1.99 -3.18 16.20
C LEU A 334 -1.42 -3.54 17.58
N GLU A 335 -0.79 -4.70 17.74
CA GLU A 335 -0.16 -5.12 19.00
C GLU A 335 0.91 -4.11 19.47
N ASP A 336 1.62 -3.49 18.53
CA ASP A 336 2.58 -2.43 18.82
C ASP A 336 1.95 -1.07 19.17
N TYR A 337 0.62 -0.97 19.13
CA TYR A 337 -0.14 0.25 19.48
C TYR A 337 -0.89 0.10 20.80
N VAL A 338 -0.55 -0.89 21.63
CA VAL A 338 -1.16 -1.05 22.95
C VAL A 338 -1.07 0.26 23.74
N GLY A 339 -2.21 0.70 24.28
CA GLY A 339 -2.37 1.96 25.01
C GLY A 339 -2.75 3.18 24.16
N TRP A 340 -2.72 3.07 22.82
CA TRP A 340 -3.13 4.14 21.90
C TRP A 340 -4.58 4.07 21.46
N TRP A 341 -5.12 2.87 21.32
CA TRP A 341 -6.55 2.62 21.33
C TRP A 341 -6.96 2.29 22.78
N PRO A 342 -8.25 2.36 23.16
CA PRO A 342 -8.63 2.31 24.57
C PRO A 342 -8.00 1.11 25.27
N PRO A 343 -7.21 1.31 26.32
CA PRO A 343 -6.54 0.22 27.00
C PRO A 343 -7.59 -0.74 27.56
N ALA A 344 -7.22 -2.03 27.67
CA ALA A 344 -7.92 -2.91 28.58
C ALA A 344 -7.93 -2.24 29.96
N PRO A 345 -9.09 -1.97 30.58
CA PRO A 345 -9.12 -1.32 31.87
C PRO A 345 -8.32 -2.17 32.86
N GLU A 346 -7.49 -1.51 33.67
CA GLU A 346 -6.66 -2.13 34.73
C GLU A 346 -7.50 -3.07 35.64
N ASP A 347 -8.81 -2.80 35.72
CA ASP A 347 -9.78 -3.50 36.55
C ASP A 347 -10.29 -4.83 35.95
N ARG A 348 -9.92 -5.16 34.69
CA ARG A 348 -10.40 -6.35 33.99
C ARG A 348 -9.27 -7.18 33.34
N PRO A 349 -8.31 -7.67 34.13
CA PRO A 349 -7.34 -8.64 33.63
C PRO A 349 -8.08 -9.90 33.16
N GLY A 350 -8.12 -10.12 31.85
CA GLY A 350 -8.72 -11.30 31.21
C GLY A 350 -9.88 -11.05 30.24
N GLU A 351 -10.30 -9.79 29.99
CA GLU A 351 -11.17 -9.50 28.84
C GLU A 351 -10.41 -9.68 27.52
N ASP A 352 -11.10 -10.24 26.52
CA ASP A 352 -10.51 -10.46 25.20
C ASP A 352 -10.27 -9.10 24.54
N LEU A 353 -8.98 -8.76 24.32
CA LEU A 353 -8.55 -7.54 23.65
C LEU A 353 -9.27 -7.34 22.31
N ASN A 354 -9.64 -8.42 21.61
CA ASN A 354 -10.43 -8.34 20.38
C ASN A 354 -11.85 -7.83 20.63
N GLU A 355 -12.54 -8.32 21.66
CA GLU A 355 -13.90 -7.87 21.99
C GLU A 355 -13.91 -6.38 22.38
N MET A 356 -12.89 -5.95 23.13
CA MET A 356 -12.71 -4.56 23.52
C MET A 356 -12.43 -3.64 22.32
N PHE A 357 -11.50 -4.05 21.46
CA PHE A 357 -11.17 -3.33 20.24
C PHE A 357 -12.38 -3.23 19.31
N ASP A 358 -13.14 -4.33 19.19
CA ASP A 358 -14.37 -4.38 18.40
C ASP A 358 -15.45 -3.45 18.94
N ALA A 359 -15.68 -3.47 20.26
CA ALA A 359 -16.62 -2.56 20.92
C ALA A 359 -16.22 -1.09 20.75
N TRP A 360 -14.93 -0.78 20.84
CA TRP A 360 -14.42 0.57 20.57
C TRP A 360 -14.67 1.00 19.14
N MET A 361 -14.33 0.16 18.15
CA MET A 361 -14.57 0.46 16.74
C MET A 361 -16.06 0.70 16.45
N LEU A 362 -16.95 -0.03 17.12
CA LEU A 362 -18.41 0.08 16.92
C LEU A 362 -19.07 1.23 17.70
N SER A 363 -18.32 1.98 18.50
CA SER A 363 -18.85 3.11 19.25
C SER A 363 -19.17 4.31 18.34
N GLU A 364 -20.23 5.04 18.65
CA GLU A 364 -20.71 6.19 17.85
C GLU A 364 -19.67 7.31 17.70
N ASP A 365 -18.82 7.51 18.71
CA ASP A 365 -17.79 8.55 18.69
C ASP A 365 -16.54 8.13 17.89
N VAL A 366 -16.45 6.86 17.46
CA VAL A 366 -15.30 6.32 16.72
C VAL A 366 -15.66 6.05 15.26
N PHE A 367 -16.25 4.89 14.92
CA PHE A 367 -16.69 4.57 13.56
C PHE A 367 -18.19 4.30 13.43
N GLY A 368 -18.91 4.21 14.54
CA GLY A 368 -20.34 3.94 14.55
C GLY A 368 -20.68 2.45 14.47
N PRO A 369 -21.98 2.11 14.54
CA PRO A 369 -22.43 0.74 14.36
C PRO A 369 -22.10 0.23 12.96
N LEU A 370 -22.12 -1.10 12.79
CA LEU A 370 -21.91 -1.76 11.51
C LEU A 370 -23.16 -1.64 10.62
N GLU A 371 -23.43 -0.43 10.16
CA GLU A 371 -24.56 -0.08 9.29
C GLU A 371 -24.05 0.37 7.92
N ASP A 372 -24.71 -0.06 6.84
CA ASP A 372 -24.32 0.39 5.50
C ASP A 372 -24.82 1.80 5.23
N ALA A 373 -23.89 2.72 4.94
CA ALA A 373 -24.23 4.12 4.71
C ALA A 373 -25.16 4.34 3.50
N ARG A 374 -25.21 3.41 2.53
CA ARG A 374 -26.18 3.47 1.42
C ARG A 374 -27.61 3.38 1.93
N ASP A 375 -27.85 2.51 2.91
CA ASP A 375 -29.19 2.23 3.42
C ASP A 375 -29.68 3.40 4.29
N VAL A 376 -28.77 4.01 5.05
CA VAL A 376 -29.02 5.25 5.79
C VAL A 376 -29.31 6.41 4.83
N ASP A 377 -28.47 6.62 3.82
CA ASP A 377 -28.64 7.70 2.82
C ASP A 377 -29.98 7.62 2.08
N ALA A 378 -30.46 6.41 1.76
CA ALA A 378 -31.76 6.20 1.14
C ALA A 378 -32.92 6.72 2.01
N GLY A 379 -32.75 6.71 3.34
CA GLY A 379 -33.71 7.24 4.31
C GLY A 379 -33.62 8.75 4.56
N LEU A 380 -32.49 9.40 4.24
CA LEU A 380 -32.24 10.80 4.62
C LEU A 380 -33.01 11.84 3.80
N GLN A 381 -33.63 11.48 2.66
CA GLN A 381 -34.41 12.41 1.82
C GLN A 381 -33.71 13.76 1.51
N GLY A 382 -32.37 13.75 1.38
CA GLY A 382 -31.57 14.95 1.13
C GLY A 382 -31.11 15.71 2.39
N GLN A 383 -31.40 15.20 3.59
CA GLN A 383 -30.75 15.65 4.82
C GLN A 383 -29.27 15.24 4.81
N GLY A 384 -28.43 16.06 5.46
CA GLY A 384 -27.01 15.74 5.64
C GLY A 384 -26.83 14.48 6.47
N TRP A 385 -25.65 13.87 6.36
CA TRP A 385 -25.28 12.71 7.16
C TRP A 385 -25.44 13.05 8.66
N PRO A 386 -26.28 12.34 9.42
CA PRO A 386 -26.67 12.77 10.76
C PRO A 386 -25.68 12.32 11.84
N HIS A 387 -24.69 11.50 11.48
CA HIS A 387 -23.78 10.88 12.42
C HIS A 387 -22.43 11.61 12.49
N LYS A 388 -21.77 11.50 13.65
CA LYS A 388 -20.43 12.06 13.89
C LYS A 388 -19.31 11.28 13.19
N TYR A 389 -19.57 10.05 12.79
CA TYR A 389 -18.63 9.18 12.09
C TYR A 389 -18.78 9.29 10.57
N ALA A 390 -17.77 8.85 9.82
CA ALA A 390 -17.78 8.91 8.35
C ALA A 390 -18.73 7.87 7.73
N LYS A 391 -19.01 7.99 6.44
CA LYS A 391 -19.79 6.98 5.71
C LYS A 391 -18.94 5.74 5.46
N TYR A 392 -19.46 4.58 5.82
CA TYR A 392 -18.84 3.28 5.58
C TYR A 392 -19.82 2.32 4.91
N SER A 393 -19.28 1.40 4.12
CA SER A 393 -20.01 0.24 3.61
C SER A 393 -19.71 -0.98 4.45
N THR A 394 -20.66 -1.90 4.49
CA THR A 394 -20.42 -3.23 5.05
C THR A 394 -20.00 -4.19 3.95
N LEU A 395 -19.28 -5.27 4.30
CA LEU A 395 -18.92 -6.31 3.33
C LEU A 395 -20.15 -6.99 2.70
N ASP A 396 -21.30 -7.02 3.37
CA ASP A 396 -22.56 -7.56 2.82
C ASP A 396 -23.03 -6.80 1.57
N THR A 397 -22.62 -5.53 1.41
CA THR A 397 -22.88 -4.78 0.19
C THR A 397 -22.13 -5.32 -1.02
N LEU A 398 -21.00 -6.03 -0.83
CA LEU A 398 -20.34 -6.72 -1.94
C LEU A 398 -21.26 -7.76 -2.56
N ASP A 399 -21.97 -8.56 -1.76
CA ASP A 399 -22.86 -9.59 -2.28
C ASP A 399 -23.97 -8.97 -3.15
N VAL A 400 -24.51 -7.82 -2.74
CA VAL A 400 -25.52 -7.08 -3.53
C VAL A 400 -24.93 -6.58 -4.85
N VAL A 401 -23.71 -6.02 -4.82
CA VAL A 401 -23.04 -5.53 -6.04
C VAL A 401 -22.67 -6.68 -6.97
N GLU A 402 -22.22 -7.80 -6.42
CA GLU A 402 -21.84 -8.99 -7.19
C GLU A 402 -23.05 -9.72 -7.80
N VAL A 403 -24.21 -9.74 -7.13
CA VAL A 403 -25.46 -10.28 -7.68
C VAL A 403 -25.97 -9.42 -8.85
N GLN A 404 -25.67 -8.11 -8.85
CA GLN A 404 -26.00 -7.22 -9.96
C GLN A 404 -25.05 -7.34 -11.15
N GLU A 405 -23.81 -7.83 -10.95
CA GLU A 405 -22.94 -8.17 -12.07
C GLU A 405 -23.52 -9.38 -12.83
N PRO A 406 -23.75 -9.29 -14.16
CA PRO A 406 -24.31 -10.41 -14.91
C PRO A 406 -23.47 -11.66 -14.70
N LEU A 407 -24.09 -12.72 -14.16
CA LEU A 407 -23.46 -14.02 -13.93
C LEU A 407 -22.70 -14.53 -15.17
N GLU A 408 -23.24 -14.23 -16.35
CA GLU A 408 -22.61 -14.54 -17.64
C GLU A 408 -21.34 -13.74 -17.92
N MET A 409 -21.23 -12.47 -17.49
CA MET A 409 -19.96 -11.75 -17.56
C MET A 409 -18.93 -12.34 -16.60
N ARG A 410 -19.32 -12.80 -15.42
CA ARG A 410 -18.43 -13.46 -14.45
C ARG A 410 -17.93 -14.81 -14.98
N LYS A 411 -18.84 -15.65 -15.49
CA LYS A 411 -18.51 -16.93 -16.14
C LYS A 411 -17.65 -16.73 -17.39
N LYS A 412 -17.95 -15.72 -18.21
CA LYS A 412 -17.19 -15.39 -19.42
C LYS A 412 -15.78 -14.90 -19.09
N ALA A 413 -15.64 -13.99 -18.12
CA ALA A 413 -14.32 -13.55 -17.65
C ALA A 413 -13.49 -14.72 -17.10
N MET A 414 -14.11 -15.59 -16.29
CA MET A 414 -13.46 -16.77 -15.74
C MET A 414 -12.98 -17.72 -16.86
N ARG A 415 -13.85 -18.03 -17.83
CA ARG A 415 -13.54 -18.96 -18.93
C ARG A 415 -12.57 -18.41 -19.97
N GLU A 416 -12.72 -17.15 -20.37
CA GLU A 416 -11.98 -16.58 -21.50
C GLU A 416 -10.68 -15.90 -21.07
N VAL A 417 -10.58 -15.43 -19.83
CA VAL A 417 -9.44 -14.63 -19.37
C VAL A 417 -8.68 -15.34 -18.25
N VAL A 418 -9.37 -15.78 -17.20
CA VAL A 418 -8.72 -16.30 -15.99
C VAL A 418 -8.13 -17.69 -16.23
N ILE A 419 -8.93 -18.66 -16.67
CA ILE A 419 -8.48 -20.04 -16.88
C ILE A 419 -7.31 -20.14 -17.87
N PRO A 420 -7.35 -19.53 -19.08
CA PRO A 420 -6.24 -19.64 -20.03
C PRO A 420 -4.95 -19.01 -19.52
N LYS A 421 -5.06 -17.90 -18.77
CA LYS A 421 -3.90 -17.21 -18.20
C LYS A 421 -3.31 -17.94 -17.01
N VAL A 422 -4.12 -18.49 -16.11
CA VAL A 422 -3.65 -19.33 -14.99
C VAL A 422 -2.91 -20.56 -15.54
N VAL A 423 -3.46 -21.22 -16.57
CA VAL A 423 -2.78 -22.32 -17.26
C VAL A 423 -1.47 -21.87 -17.88
N SER A 424 -1.42 -20.68 -18.49
CA SER A 424 -0.17 -20.12 -19.06
C SER A 424 0.87 -19.78 -17.99
N TYR A 425 0.45 -19.23 -16.86
CA TYR A 425 1.33 -18.88 -15.75
C TYR A 425 1.88 -20.12 -15.07
N TRP A 426 1.04 -21.13 -14.86
CA TRP A 426 1.47 -22.43 -14.36
C TRP A 426 2.50 -23.08 -15.29
N ARG A 427 2.29 -22.99 -16.61
CA ARG A 427 3.26 -23.46 -17.60
C ARG A 427 4.59 -22.69 -17.52
N MET A 428 4.52 -21.36 -17.39
CA MET A 428 5.70 -20.49 -17.24
C MET A 428 6.47 -20.78 -15.94
N MET A 429 5.79 -20.98 -14.81
CA MET A 429 6.41 -21.37 -13.55
C MET A 429 7.11 -22.73 -13.67
N LYS A 430 6.45 -23.71 -14.32
CA LYS A 430 7.04 -25.03 -14.60
C LYS A 430 8.27 -24.94 -15.53
N GLU A 431 8.30 -23.97 -16.42
CA GLU A 431 9.45 -23.70 -17.32
C GLU A 431 10.58 -22.96 -16.60
N ASN A 432 10.27 -21.96 -15.75
CA ASN A 432 11.27 -21.24 -14.93
C ASN A 432 11.90 -22.14 -13.88
N ASP A 433 11.11 -22.96 -13.18
CA ASP A 433 11.64 -23.92 -12.21
C ASP A 433 12.54 -24.94 -12.89
N ARG A 434 12.19 -25.38 -14.12
CA ARG A 434 13.06 -26.22 -14.96
C ARG A 434 14.33 -25.52 -15.42
N ALA A 435 14.26 -24.24 -15.77
CA ALA A 435 15.42 -23.46 -16.17
C ALA A 435 16.37 -23.21 -15.00
N GLU A 436 15.85 -22.84 -13.82
CA GLU A 436 16.66 -22.68 -12.60
C GLU A 436 17.27 -24.01 -12.13
N LEU A 437 16.55 -25.13 -12.27
CA LEU A 437 17.10 -26.47 -12.03
C LEU A 437 18.22 -26.82 -13.03
N GLY A 438 18.02 -26.54 -14.32
CA GLY A 438 19.03 -26.80 -15.35
C GLY A 438 20.30 -25.95 -15.20
N ASP A 439 20.16 -24.67 -14.85
CA ASP A 439 21.28 -23.78 -14.59
C ASP A 439 22.06 -24.22 -13.33
N ARG A 440 21.36 -24.69 -12.29
CA ARG A 440 22.00 -25.21 -11.06
C ARG A 440 22.65 -26.59 -11.27
N GLU A 441 22.03 -27.49 -12.02
CA GLU A 441 22.64 -28.78 -12.41
C GLU A 441 23.93 -28.56 -13.19
N LYS A 442 23.93 -27.61 -14.13
CA LYS A 442 25.13 -27.27 -14.92
C LYS A 442 26.25 -26.67 -14.05
N ILE A 443 25.91 -25.81 -13.09
CA ILE A 443 26.88 -25.27 -12.10
C ILE A 443 27.46 -26.41 -11.24
N CYS A 444 26.65 -27.40 -10.85
CA CYS A 444 27.12 -28.56 -10.09
C CYS A 444 27.99 -29.51 -10.93
N GLU A 445 27.70 -29.72 -12.21
CA GLU A 445 28.50 -30.58 -13.11
C GLU A 445 29.86 -29.97 -13.47
N GLU A 446 29.98 -28.64 -13.51
CA GLU A 446 31.22 -27.93 -13.83
C GLU A 446 32.15 -27.70 -12.62
N SER A 447 31.73 -28.02 -11.38
CA SER A 447 32.56 -27.85 -10.17
C SER A 447 33.23 -29.16 -9.73
N GLU A 448 34.57 -29.20 -9.65
CA GLU A 448 35.35 -30.37 -9.17
C GLU A 448 35.50 -30.44 -7.64
N ASP A 449 34.75 -29.63 -6.88
CA ASP A 449 34.97 -29.43 -5.44
C ASP A 449 34.20 -30.45 -4.57
N GLU A 450 34.89 -31.17 -3.68
CA GLU A 450 34.32 -32.25 -2.86
C GLU A 450 33.21 -31.78 -1.89
N SER A 451 33.19 -30.48 -1.54
CA SER A 451 32.14 -29.87 -0.72
C SER A 451 30.76 -29.82 -1.40
N PHE A 452 30.70 -29.96 -2.73
CA PHE A 452 29.44 -29.96 -3.49
C PHE A 452 28.70 -31.31 -3.44
N ARG A 453 29.36 -32.42 -3.08
CA ARG A 453 28.69 -33.73 -2.98
C ARG A 453 27.66 -33.80 -1.86
N GLU A 454 27.86 -33.07 -0.75
CA GLU A 454 26.83 -32.93 0.29
C GLU A 454 25.67 -32.02 -0.17
N SER A 455 25.93 -31.04 -1.04
CA SER A 455 24.88 -30.20 -1.66
C SER A 455 24.02 -30.96 -2.68
N ASN A 456 24.55 -31.99 -3.36
CA ASN A 456 23.75 -32.84 -4.26
C ASN A 456 22.68 -33.66 -3.52
N SER A 457 22.94 -34.11 -2.29
CA SER A 457 21.91 -34.76 -1.45
C SER A 457 20.77 -33.81 -1.12
N SER A 458 21.08 -32.54 -0.83
CA SER A 458 20.11 -31.48 -0.56
C SER A 458 19.30 -31.12 -1.82
N LEU A 459 19.95 -31.11 -2.99
CA LEU A 459 19.31 -30.86 -4.27
C LEU A 459 18.33 -31.96 -4.69
N GLU A 460 18.68 -33.24 -4.47
CA GLU A 460 17.77 -34.36 -4.71
C GLU A 460 16.56 -34.33 -3.78
N GLU A 461 16.75 -33.93 -2.52
CA GLU A 461 15.68 -33.80 -1.54
C GLU A 461 14.74 -32.63 -1.88
N TYR A 462 15.30 -31.49 -2.31
CA TYR A 462 14.54 -30.36 -2.83
C TYR A 462 13.78 -30.70 -4.12
N THR A 463 14.40 -31.46 -5.03
CA THR A 463 13.76 -31.93 -6.28
C THR A 463 12.60 -32.88 -5.97
N ARG A 464 12.76 -33.81 -5.03
CA ARG A 464 11.67 -34.67 -4.54
C ARG A 464 10.55 -33.85 -3.90
N HIS A 465 10.89 -32.83 -3.12
CA HIS A 465 9.91 -31.94 -2.50
C HIS A 465 9.09 -31.17 -3.55
N LEU A 466 9.75 -30.61 -4.57
CA LEU A 466 9.08 -29.92 -5.68
C LEU A 466 8.22 -30.87 -6.52
N GLN A 467 8.66 -32.10 -6.78
CA GLN A 467 7.85 -33.11 -7.47
C GLN A 467 6.59 -33.45 -6.66
N GLY A 468 6.72 -33.68 -5.35
CA GLY A 468 5.58 -33.93 -4.47
C GLY A 468 4.60 -32.74 -4.41
N ARG A 469 5.12 -31.50 -4.40
CA ARG A 469 4.30 -30.29 -4.45
C ARG A 469 3.55 -30.17 -5.78
N ASN A 470 4.19 -30.51 -6.90
CA ASN A 470 3.56 -30.52 -8.22
C ASN A 470 2.46 -31.58 -8.35
N GLU A 471 2.69 -32.80 -7.86
CA GLU A 471 1.66 -33.85 -7.85
C GLU A 471 0.45 -33.46 -6.99
N PHE A 472 0.69 -32.85 -5.83
CA PHE A 472 -0.37 -32.34 -4.96
C PHE A 472 -1.20 -31.25 -5.66
N LEU A 473 -0.55 -30.34 -6.37
CA LEU A 473 -1.23 -29.30 -7.15
C LEU A 473 -2.02 -29.87 -8.32
N GLU A 474 -1.49 -30.85 -9.05
CA GLU A 474 -2.20 -31.53 -10.14
C GLU A 474 -3.46 -32.26 -9.62
N GLN A 475 -3.38 -32.90 -8.45
CA GLN A 475 -4.54 -33.52 -7.80
C GLN A 475 -5.60 -32.47 -7.39
N ASN A 476 -5.19 -31.32 -6.86
CA ASN A 476 -6.12 -30.25 -6.50
C ASN A 476 -6.79 -29.63 -7.72
N VAL A 477 -6.06 -29.42 -8.81
CA VAL A 477 -6.62 -28.94 -10.09
C VAL A 477 -7.69 -29.91 -10.59
N LYS A 478 -7.39 -31.21 -10.60
CA LYS A 478 -8.36 -32.23 -11.02
C LYS A 478 -9.61 -32.25 -10.12
N SER A 479 -9.43 -32.14 -8.80
CA SER A 479 -10.53 -32.05 -7.84
C SER A 479 -11.42 -30.81 -8.07
N LEU A 480 -10.81 -29.67 -8.41
CA LEU A 480 -11.54 -28.45 -8.76
C LEU A 480 -12.30 -28.59 -10.08
N GLU A 481 -11.72 -29.23 -11.09
CA GLU A 481 -12.39 -29.53 -12.36
C GLU A 481 -13.63 -30.42 -12.16
N GLU A 482 -13.50 -31.50 -11.37
CA GLU A 482 -14.62 -32.40 -11.03
C GLU A 482 -15.73 -31.66 -10.26
N ARG A 483 -15.37 -30.82 -9.29
CA ARG A 483 -16.34 -29.98 -8.55
C ARG A 483 -17.05 -28.99 -9.49
N ASN A 484 -16.32 -28.39 -10.43
CA ASN A 484 -16.91 -27.44 -11.37
C ASN A 484 -17.89 -28.15 -12.33
N GLU A 485 -17.55 -29.34 -12.82
CA GLU A 485 -18.47 -30.14 -13.65
C GLU A 485 -19.74 -30.53 -12.88
N ALA A 486 -19.61 -30.89 -11.59
CA ALA A 486 -20.75 -31.19 -10.73
C ALA A 486 -21.66 -29.97 -10.51
N LEU A 487 -21.07 -28.78 -10.32
CA LEU A 487 -21.81 -27.52 -10.21
C LEU A 487 -22.54 -27.18 -11.51
N GLU A 488 -21.90 -27.36 -12.67
CA GLU A 488 -22.54 -27.15 -13.97
C GLU A 488 -23.73 -28.09 -14.21
N LYS A 489 -23.64 -29.36 -13.77
CA LYS A 489 -24.77 -30.31 -13.81
C LYS A 489 -25.91 -29.87 -12.88
N ARG A 490 -25.59 -29.45 -11.65
CA ARG A 490 -26.60 -28.96 -10.69
C ARG A 490 -27.31 -27.71 -11.20
N ASN A 491 -26.57 -26.78 -11.82
CA ASN A 491 -27.15 -25.55 -12.37
C ASN A 491 -28.08 -25.85 -13.54
N ARG A 492 -27.70 -26.75 -14.47
CA ARG A 492 -28.60 -27.21 -15.54
C ARG A 492 -29.90 -27.80 -15.00
N LEU A 493 -29.82 -28.62 -13.95
CA LEU A 493 -31.01 -29.19 -13.31
C LEU A 493 -31.89 -28.11 -12.67
N LEU A 494 -31.30 -27.06 -12.09
CA LEU A 494 -32.05 -25.95 -11.52
C LEU A 494 -32.72 -25.11 -12.61
N GLU A 495 -32.04 -24.87 -13.74
CA GLU A 495 -32.61 -24.19 -14.91
C GLU A 495 -33.80 -24.98 -15.47
N GLU A 496 -33.67 -26.29 -15.66
CA GLU A 496 -34.79 -27.17 -16.08
C GLU A 496 -35.98 -27.12 -15.11
N LYS A 497 -35.70 -27.14 -13.79
CA LYS A 497 -36.76 -27.01 -12.77
C LYS A 497 -37.44 -25.64 -12.79
N LEU A 498 -36.66 -24.59 -13.02
CA LEU A 498 -37.18 -23.23 -13.14
C LEU A 498 -38.08 -23.11 -14.38
N GLU A 499 -37.64 -23.64 -15.53
CA GLU A 499 -38.45 -23.69 -16.75
C GLU A 499 -39.76 -24.46 -16.56
N ALA A 500 -39.74 -25.57 -15.81
CA ALA A 500 -40.95 -26.31 -15.47
C ALA A 500 -41.91 -25.55 -14.52
N LEU A 501 -41.38 -24.65 -13.68
CA LEU A 501 -42.17 -23.83 -12.76
C LEU A 501 -42.78 -22.59 -13.41
N ILE A 502 -42.21 -22.09 -14.51
CA ILE A 502 -42.70 -20.88 -15.21
C ILE A 502 -44.19 -21.02 -15.62
N PRO A 503 -44.65 -22.12 -16.25
CA PRO A 503 -46.07 -22.29 -16.59
C PRO A 503 -47.00 -22.32 -15.36
N LEU A 504 -46.54 -22.88 -14.24
CA LEU A 504 -47.31 -22.94 -12.99
C LEU A 504 -47.45 -21.55 -12.36
N LEU A 505 -46.38 -20.75 -12.39
CA LEU A 505 -46.42 -19.36 -11.93
C LEU A 505 -47.34 -18.49 -12.81
N VAL A 506 -47.40 -18.75 -14.12
CA VAL A 506 -48.35 -18.09 -15.03
C VAL A 506 -49.80 -18.48 -14.69
N LEU A 507 -50.07 -19.75 -14.37
CA LEU A 507 -51.38 -20.23 -13.95
C LEU A 507 -51.84 -19.59 -12.62
N VAL A 508 -50.98 -19.56 -11.61
CA VAL A 508 -51.28 -18.91 -10.32
C VAL A 508 -51.55 -17.41 -10.51
N ARG A 509 -50.78 -16.75 -11.38
CA ARG A 509 -51.01 -15.34 -11.73
C ARG A 509 -52.33 -15.13 -12.46
N MET A 510 -52.76 -16.07 -13.31
CA MET A 510 -54.06 -16.03 -13.98
C MET A 510 -55.21 -16.28 -13.01
N GLU A 511 -55.09 -17.20 -12.04
CA GLU A 511 -56.09 -17.43 -11.00
C GLU A 511 -56.26 -16.20 -10.11
N HIS A 512 -55.17 -15.56 -9.68
CA HIS A 512 -55.25 -14.31 -8.92
C HIS A 512 -55.86 -13.16 -9.72
N HIS A 513 -55.59 -13.08 -11.03
CA HIS A 513 -56.29 -12.12 -11.90
C HIS A 513 -57.78 -12.44 -12.02
N TYR A 514 -58.16 -13.72 -12.09
CA TYR A 514 -59.55 -14.15 -12.17
C TYR A 514 -60.32 -13.87 -10.87
N GLU A 515 -59.72 -14.13 -9.71
CA GLU A 515 -60.30 -13.78 -8.40
C GLU A 515 -60.41 -12.27 -8.20
N ALA A 516 -59.41 -11.49 -8.63
CA ALA A 516 -59.48 -10.03 -8.61
C ALA A 516 -60.63 -9.50 -9.48
N HIS A 517 -60.84 -10.08 -10.67
CA HIS A 517 -61.99 -9.75 -11.52
C HIS A 517 -63.33 -10.20 -10.92
N LEU A 518 -63.38 -11.35 -10.25
CA LEU A 518 -64.59 -11.83 -9.57
C LEU A 518 -64.96 -10.95 -8.36
N PHE A 519 -63.95 -10.43 -7.66
CA PHE A 519 -64.12 -9.50 -6.54
C PHE A 519 -64.63 -8.14 -7.04
N LEU A 520 -64.08 -7.63 -8.14
CA LEU A 520 -64.58 -6.43 -8.83
C LEU A 520 -66.01 -6.60 -9.36
N ALA A 521 -66.35 -7.77 -9.91
CA ALA A 521 -67.71 -8.07 -10.38
C ALA A 521 -68.71 -8.13 -9.22
N LYS A 522 -68.35 -8.72 -8.08
CA LYS A 522 -69.19 -8.72 -6.86
C LYS A 522 -69.37 -7.30 -6.29
N ALA A 523 -68.31 -6.49 -6.29
CA ALA A 523 -68.39 -5.11 -5.83
C ALA A 523 -69.30 -4.21 -6.69
N LEU A 524 -69.45 -4.52 -7.99
CA LEU A 524 -70.31 -3.77 -8.92
C LEU A 524 -71.78 -4.19 -8.89
N VAL A 525 -72.12 -5.39 -8.40
CA VAL A 525 -73.51 -5.91 -8.35
C VAL A 525 -74.20 -5.62 -7.01
N LEU A 526 -73.44 -5.42 -5.93
CA LEU A 526 -73.97 -5.15 -4.59
C LEU A 526 -74.65 -3.77 -4.35
N PRO A 527 -74.54 -2.73 -5.20
CA PRO A 527 -75.28 -1.48 -5.00
C PRO A 527 -76.72 -1.43 -5.56
N GLN A 528 -77.27 -2.52 -6.12
CA GLN A 528 -78.63 -2.51 -6.72
C GLN A 528 -79.62 -3.53 -6.13
N LEU A 529 -79.41 -3.98 -4.88
CA LEU A 529 -80.39 -4.76 -4.12
C LEU A 529 -80.80 -4.05 -2.83
#